data_AF-A0A7Z9N2Z6-F1
#
_entry.id   AF-A0A7Z9N2Z6-F1
#
_cell.length_a   1.000
_cell.length_b   1.000
_cell.length_c   1.000
_cell.angle_alpha   90.00
_cell.angle_beta   90.00
_cell.angle_gamma   90.00
#
_symmetry.space_group_name_H-M   'P 1'
#
loop_
_entity.id
_entity.type
_entity.pdbx_description
1 polymer ?
#
loop_
_entity_poly.entity_id
_entity_poly.type
_entity_poly.pdbx_seq_one_letter_code
_entity_poly.pdbx_strand_id
1 'polypeptide(L)'
;MKIIFYAPYNMSENQEFSLDRAPRIRCYNIYKYLRKKCEVVLVCGDAKERKKKYKILLKSNLKGIDGFYMERPNCSLKYFDIDFLKKINEYKVPMSMFYRDIHWKFPVFSKTVYQRIKFRRKFNKSTKQFQFYKNYFARSSDVP
;
A
#
# COMPACT_ATOMS: atom_id res chain seq x y z
N MET A 1 24.74 -3.25 -11.66
CA MET A 1 23.89 -2.99 -10.49
C MET A 1 22.43 -3.24 -10.87
N LYS A 2 21.75 -4.09 -10.10
CA LYS A 2 20.35 -4.45 -10.29
C LYS A 2 19.58 -4.23 -8.99
N ILE A 3 18.51 -3.44 -9.06
CA ILE A 3 17.72 -3.08 -7.88
C ILE A 3 16.26 -3.48 -8.05
N ILE A 4 15.58 -3.71 -6.93
CA ILE A 4 14.12 -3.76 -6.89
C ILE A 4 13.59 -2.34 -6.70
N PHE A 5 12.71 -1.89 -7.60
CA PHE A 5 11.91 -0.69 -7.35
C PHE A 5 10.50 -1.09 -6.90
N TYR A 6 10.17 -0.75 -5.66
CA TYR A 6 8.89 -1.06 -5.03
C TYR A 6 7.96 0.16 -5.02
N ALA A 7 6.92 0.12 -5.86
CA ALA A 7 5.94 1.19 -6.03
C ALA A 7 4.53 0.61 -6.15
N PRO A 8 3.97 0.06 -5.05
CA PRO A 8 2.71 -0.66 -5.09
C PRO A 8 1.57 0.29 -5.47
N TYR A 9 0.64 -0.19 -6.32
CA TYR A 9 -0.58 0.53 -6.76
C TYR A 9 -0.37 1.83 -7.57
N ASN A 10 0.85 2.31 -7.72
CA ASN A 10 1.15 3.56 -8.43
C ASN A 10 1.44 3.33 -9.93
N MET A 11 1.84 2.12 -10.30
CA MET A 11 2.13 1.68 -11.67
C MET A 11 1.65 0.23 -11.83
N SER A 12 1.53 -0.26 -13.05
CA SER A 12 1.35 -1.68 -13.38
C SER A 12 2.11 -1.97 -14.67
N GLU A 13 2.55 -3.22 -14.83
CA GLU A 13 3.09 -3.71 -16.12
C GLU A 13 1.99 -4.29 -17.02
N ASN A 14 0.80 -4.58 -16.45
CA ASN A 14 -0.31 -5.22 -17.17
C ASN A 14 -1.44 -4.24 -17.49
N GLN A 15 -1.49 -3.10 -16.80
CA GLN A 15 -2.51 -2.08 -16.98
C GLN A 15 -1.86 -0.71 -17.14
N GLU A 16 -2.27 0.02 -18.17
CA GLU A 16 -1.91 1.42 -18.32
C GLU A 16 -2.75 2.27 -17.36
N PHE A 17 -2.08 3.13 -16.60
CA PHE A 17 -2.73 4.11 -15.73
C PHE A 17 -2.49 5.50 -16.27
N SER A 18 -3.52 6.33 -16.24
CA SER A 18 -3.37 7.76 -16.43
C SER A 18 -2.33 8.33 -15.45
N LEU A 19 -1.39 9.12 -15.97
CA LEU A 19 -0.44 9.90 -15.19
C LEU A 19 -1.07 11.22 -14.72
N ASP A 20 -2.25 11.11 -14.11
CA ASP A 20 -3.10 12.22 -13.66
C ASP A 20 -2.87 12.59 -12.18
N ARG A 21 -2.34 11.65 -11.40
CA ARG A 21 -2.13 11.80 -9.96
C ARG A 21 -0.67 11.98 -9.63
N ALA A 22 -0.37 12.96 -8.79
CA ALA A 22 0.99 13.28 -8.34
C ALA A 22 1.82 12.05 -7.87
N PRO A 23 1.26 11.08 -7.11
CA PRO A 23 2.04 9.92 -6.71
C PRO A 23 2.43 8.98 -7.87
N ARG A 24 1.57 8.87 -8.89
CA ARG A 24 1.84 8.07 -10.10
C ARG A 24 2.88 8.72 -10.97
N ILE A 25 2.70 10.01 -11.30
CA ILE A 25 3.66 10.81 -12.09
C ILE A 25 5.07 10.68 -11.50
N ARG A 26 5.17 10.86 -10.18
CA ARG A 26 6.43 10.75 -9.46
C ARG A 26 7.03 9.35 -9.52
N CYS A 27 6.25 8.31 -9.24
CA CYS A 27 6.74 6.93 -9.32
C CYS A 27 7.24 6.58 -10.72
N TYR A 28 6.51 7.01 -11.75
CA TYR A 28 6.90 6.82 -13.14
C TYR A 28 8.21 7.55 -13.48
N ASN A 29 8.33 8.82 -13.08
CA ASN A 29 9.56 9.59 -13.32
C ASN A 29 10.76 8.94 -12.61
N ILE A 30 10.60 8.54 -11.34
CA ILE A 30 11.67 7.85 -10.60
C ILE A 30 12.06 6.55 -11.31
N TYR A 31 11.09 5.72 -11.71
CA TYR A 31 11.36 4.50 -12.47
C TYR A 31 12.13 4.78 -13.76
N LYS A 32 11.68 5.76 -14.54
CA LYS A 32 12.31 6.18 -15.80
C LYS A 32 13.75 6.63 -15.58
N TYR A 33 14.05 7.36 -14.50
CA TYR A 33 15.41 7.77 -14.16
C TYR A 33 16.27 6.62 -13.65
N LEU A 34 15.76 5.75 -12.77
CA LEU A 34 16.49 4.59 -12.26
C LEU A 34 16.93 3.66 -13.39
N ARG A 35 16.05 3.42 -14.37
CA ARG A 35 16.35 2.61 -15.56
C ARG A 35 17.47 3.14 -16.44
N LYS A 36 17.79 4.44 -16.36
CA LYS A 36 18.93 5.02 -17.07
C LYS A 36 20.27 4.76 -16.36
N LYS A 37 20.24 4.32 -15.10
CA LYS A 37 21.42 4.18 -14.23
C LYS A 37 21.70 2.73 -13.83
N CYS A 38 20.68 1.87 -13.80
CA CYS A 38 20.80 0.50 -13.34
C CYS A 38 19.69 -0.38 -13.91
N GLU A 39 19.86 -1.70 -13.79
CA GLU A 39 18.79 -2.64 -14.07
C GLU A 39 17.74 -2.55 -12.96
N VAL A 40 16.46 -2.43 -13.33
CA VAL A 40 15.37 -2.24 -12.38
C VAL A 40 14.36 -3.37 -12.52
N VAL A 41 14.20 -4.15 -11.45
CA VAL A 41 13.08 -5.07 -11.29
C VAL A 41 11.92 -4.30 -10.66
N LEU A 42 10.90 -4.04 -11.45
CA LEU A 42 9.73 -3.32 -10.98
C LEU A 42 8.79 -4.26 -10.20
N VAL A 43 8.45 -3.86 -8.98
CA VAL A 43 7.37 -4.46 -8.19
C VAL A 43 6.29 -3.40 -8.00
N CYS A 44 5.22 -3.55 -8.77
CA CYS A 44 4.11 -2.61 -8.80
C CYS A 44 2.77 -3.35 -9.01
N GLY A 45 1.71 -2.60 -9.23
CA GLY A 45 0.40 -3.14 -9.59
C GLY A 45 -0.44 -3.54 -8.40
N ASP A 46 -1.49 -4.30 -8.70
CA ASP A 46 -2.43 -4.81 -7.71
C ASP A 46 -1.83 -5.93 -6.83
N ALA A 47 -2.65 -6.50 -5.96
CA ALA A 47 -2.19 -7.57 -5.07
C ALA A 47 -1.79 -8.86 -5.80
N LYS A 48 -2.42 -9.17 -6.95
CA LYS A 48 -2.13 -10.38 -7.73
C LYS A 48 -0.80 -10.23 -8.46
N GLU A 49 -0.57 -9.08 -9.09
CA GLU A 49 0.68 -8.75 -9.78
C GLU A 49 1.89 -8.83 -8.84
N ARG A 50 1.78 -8.17 -7.67
CA ARG A 50 2.85 -8.21 -6.66
C ARG A 50 3.13 -9.62 -6.16
N LYS A 51 2.10 -10.41 -5.85
CA LYS A 51 2.27 -11.81 -5.44
C LYS A 51 3.02 -12.63 -6.50
N LYS A 52 2.71 -12.44 -7.78
CA LYS A 52 3.41 -13.12 -8.89
C LYS A 52 4.89 -12.73 -8.90
N LYS A 53 5.20 -11.44 -8.78
CA LYS A 53 6.60 -10.95 -8.72
C LYS A 53 7.35 -11.46 -7.50
N TYR A 54 6.72 -11.47 -6.32
CA TYR A 54 7.32 -12.01 -5.10
C TYR A 54 7.70 -13.48 -5.27
N LYS A 55 6.81 -14.30 -5.84
CA LYS A 55 7.11 -15.72 -6.09
C LYS A 55 8.34 -15.89 -6.99
N ILE A 56 8.46 -15.09 -8.05
CA ILE A 56 9.60 -15.13 -8.97
C ILE A 56 10.89 -14.73 -8.25
N LEU A 57 10.87 -13.59 -7.54
CA LEU A 57 12.02 -13.04 -6.82
C LEU A 57 12.51 -13.94 -5.68
N LEU A 58 11.57 -14.53 -4.94
CA LEU A 58 11.88 -15.45 -3.86
C LEU A 58 12.36 -16.80 -4.38
N LYS A 59 11.85 -17.29 -5.53
CA LYS A 59 12.36 -18.51 -6.17
C LYS A 59 13.81 -18.37 -6.61
N SER A 60 14.24 -17.17 -7.01
CA SER A 60 15.64 -16.89 -7.31
C SER A 60 16.50 -16.59 -6.08
N ASN A 61 15.97 -16.72 -4.85
CA ASN A 61 16.64 -16.34 -3.60
C ASN A 61 17.24 -14.93 -3.64
N LEU A 62 16.62 -14.02 -4.39
CA LEU A 62 17.11 -12.65 -4.63
C LEU A 62 18.56 -12.57 -5.15
N LYS A 63 19.09 -13.64 -5.75
CA LYS A 63 20.45 -13.66 -6.31
C LYS A 63 20.59 -12.56 -7.37
N GLY A 64 21.68 -11.79 -7.27
CA GLY A 64 21.97 -10.68 -8.17
C GLY A 64 21.13 -9.43 -7.95
N ILE A 65 20.40 -9.31 -6.83
CA ILE A 65 19.77 -8.05 -6.41
C ILE A 65 20.73 -7.32 -5.46
N ASP A 66 21.18 -6.15 -5.88
CA ASP A 66 22.15 -5.32 -5.14
C ASP A 66 21.47 -4.35 -4.16
N GLY A 67 20.16 -4.08 -4.35
CA GLY A 67 19.44 -3.14 -3.51
C GLY A 67 17.94 -3.15 -3.71
N PHE A 68 17.26 -2.57 -2.73
CA PHE A 68 15.82 -2.42 -2.70
C PHE A 68 15.48 -0.96 -2.44
N TYR A 69 14.78 -0.33 -3.38
CA TYR A 69 14.34 1.04 -3.27
C TYR A 69 12.82 1.08 -3.28
N MET A 70 12.22 1.71 -2.27
CA MET A 70 10.78 1.76 -2.08
C MET A 70 10.27 3.20 -2.04
N GLU A 71 9.19 3.46 -2.77
CA GLU A 71 8.39 4.67 -2.57
C GLU A 71 7.36 4.45 -1.46
N ARG A 72 7.06 5.49 -0.68
CA ARG A 72 6.00 5.43 0.33
C ARG A 72 4.68 4.98 -0.31
N PRO A 73 4.11 3.83 0.09
CA PRO A 73 2.82 3.39 -0.43
C PRO A 73 1.71 4.41 -0.11
N ASN A 74 0.87 4.73 -1.09
CA ASN A 74 -0.29 5.62 -0.89
C ASN A 74 -1.50 4.91 -0.26
N CYS A 75 -1.36 3.63 0.05
CA CYS A 75 -2.39 2.81 0.64
C CYS A 75 -1.77 1.82 1.63
N SER A 76 -2.61 1.18 2.43
CA SER A 76 -2.17 0.13 3.33
C SER A 76 -1.59 -1.05 2.54
N LEU A 77 -0.36 -1.42 2.91
CA LEU A 77 0.25 -2.67 2.49
C LEU A 77 -0.57 -3.86 3.00
N LYS A 78 -0.55 -4.95 2.25
CA LYS A 78 -1.17 -6.21 2.65
C LYS A 78 -0.16 -7.03 3.46
N TYR A 79 -0.62 -8.02 4.22
CA TYR A 79 0.25 -8.89 5.02
C TYR A 79 1.39 -9.52 4.20
N PHE A 80 1.07 -10.00 3.00
CA PHE A 80 2.08 -10.62 2.12
C PHE A 80 3.12 -9.62 1.57
N ASP A 81 2.81 -8.31 1.54
CA ASP A 81 3.80 -7.28 1.22
C ASP A 81 4.78 -7.12 2.38
N ILE A 82 4.28 -7.14 3.63
CA ILE A 82 5.10 -7.07 4.84
C ILE A 82 6.00 -8.29 4.94
N ASP A 83 5.48 -9.49 4.67
CA ASP A 83 6.28 -10.72 4.69
C ASP A 83 7.37 -10.70 3.62
N PHE A 84 7.07 -10.14 2.44
CA PHE A 84 8.09 -9.95 1.40
C PHE A 84 9.19 -9.00 1.87
N LEU A 85 8.84 -7.85 2.47
CA LEU A 85 9.82 -6.90 3.00
C LEU A 85 10.70 -7.51 4.10
N LYS A 86 10.12 -8.35 4.98
CA LYS A 86 10.90 -9.10 5.98
C LYS A 86 11.90 -10.03 5.33
N LYS A 87 11.49 -10.77 4.29
CA LYS A 87 12.39 -11.66 3.54
C LYS A 87 13.52 -10.87 2.87
N ILE A 88 13.25 -9.73 2.22
CA ILE A 88 14.32 -8.87 1.66
C ILE A 88 15.39 -8.57 2.72
N ASN A 89 14.96 -8.21 3.93
CA ASN A 89 15.85 -7.93 5.06
C ASN A 89 16.62 -9.17 5.54
N GLU A 90 16.00 -10.35 5.60
CA GLU A 90 16.65 -11.62 5.93
C GLU A 90 17.79 -11.97 4.95
N TYR A 91 17.59 -11.67 3.65
CA TYR A 91 18.62 -11.84 2.61
C TYR A 91 19.70 -10.75 2.62
N LYS A 92 19.70 -9.85 3.60
CA LYS A 92 20.66 -8.75 3.76
C LYS A 92 20.75 -7.83 2.54
N VAL A 93 19.68 -7.71 1.75
CA VAL A 93 19.63 -6.75 0.64
C VAL A 93 19.47 -5.34 1.23
N PRO A 94 20.35 -4.38 0.91
CA PRO A 94 20.21 -3.01 1.40
C PRO A 94 18.87 -2.39 0.97
N MET A 95 18.10 -1.92 1.95
CA MET A 95 16.79 -1.32 1.74
C MET A 95 16.82 0.19 1.97
N SER A 96 16.29 0.95 1.02
CA SER A 96 16.05 2.38 1.15
C SER A 96 14.58 2.69 0.86
N MET A 97 14.01 3.61 1.63
CA MET A 97 12.65 4.10 1.44
C MET A 97 12.68 5.60 1.20
N PHE A 98 12.12 6.03 0.06
CA PHE A 98 11.85 7.44 -0.19
C PHE A 98 10.60 7.87 0.56
N TYR A 99 10.84 8.49 1.71
CA TYR A 99 9.81 8.98 2.60
C TYR A 99 9.62 10.50 2.40
N ARG A 100 8.75 10.87 1.44
CA ARG A 100 8.59 12.27 1.00
C ARG A 100 7.96 13.16 2.06
N ASP A 101 6.77 12.79 2.53
CA ASP A 101 5.98 13.65 3.41
C ASP A 101 5.84 13.01 4.78
N ILE A 102 6.10 13.75 5.85
CA ILE A 102 5.92 13.28 7.22
C ILE A 102 4.56 13.72 7.76
N HIS A 103 3.47 13.31 7.12
CA HIS A 103 2.12 13.81 7.44
C HIS A 103 1.75 13.71 8.94
N TRP A 104 2.22 12.69 9.64
CA TRP A 104 1.96 12.52 11.08
C TRP A 104 2.66 13.53 11.99
N LYS A 105 3.68 14.26 11.50
CA LYS A 105 4.30 15.38 12.23
C LYS A 105 3.47 16.66 12.13
N PHE A 106 2.47 16.72 11.26
CA PHE A 106 1.59 17.88 11.13
C PHE A 106 0.36 17.71 12.04
N PRO A 107 0.17 18.58 13.06
CA PRO A 107 -0.93 18.46 14.03
C PRO A 107 -2.33 18.47 13.40
N VAL A 108 -2.47 19.09 12.23
CA VAL A 108 -3.74 19.18 11.49
C VAL A 108 -4.11 17.83 10.87
N PHE A 109 -3.12 17.03 10.44
CA PHE A 109 -3.33 15.73 9.81
C PHE A 109 -3.64 14.63 10.83
N SER A 110 -2.99 14.66 12.00
CA SER A 110 -3.30 13.75 13.11
C SER A 110 -4.74 13.94 13.59
N LYS A 111 -5.22 15.19 13.65
CA LYS A 111 -6.62 15.52 13.95
C LYS A 111 -7.57 14.94 12.91
N THR A 112 -7.29 14.99 11.61
CA THR A 112 -8.19 14.46 10.56
C THR A 112 -8.24 12.93 10.52
N VAL A 113 -7.13 12.23 10.77
CA VAL A 113 -7.12 10.75 10.88
C VAL A 113 -7.82 10.31 12.16
N TYR A 114 -7.51 10.93 13.29
CA TYR A 114 -8.20 10.67 14.55
C TYR A 114 -9.69 10.99 14.46
N GLN A 115 -10.05 12.12 13.83
CA GLN A 115 -11.44 12.47 13.53
C GLN A 115 -12.07 11.46 12.58
N ARG A 116 -11.43 10.98 11.51
CA ARG A 116 -11.98 9.91 10.64
C ARG A 116 -12.18 8.59 11.38
N ILE A 117 -11.24 8.19 12.25
CA ILE A 117 -11.37 6.99 13.07
C ILE A 117 -12.50 7.18 14.09
N LYS A 118 -12.57 8.35 14.75
CA LYS A 118 -13.64 8.73 15.68
C LYS A 118 -14.99 8.80 14.97
N PHE A 119 -15.04 9.32 13.75
CA PHE A 119 -16.23 9.38 12.90
C PHE A 119 -16.66 7.98 12.49
N ARG A 120 -15.75 7.12 12.00
CA ARG A 120 -16.03 5.70 11.70
C ARG A 120 -16.49 4.92 12.93
N ARG A 121 -15.90 5.16 14.11
CA ARG A 121 -16.32 4.54 15.38
C ARG A 121 -17.68 5.06 15.84
N LYS A 122 -17.97 6.36 15.72
CA LYS A 122 -19.29 6.95 15.98
C LYS A 122 -20.33 6.42 15.00
N PHE A 123 -20.00 6.35 13.71
CA PHE A 123 -20.87 5.83 12.66
C PHE A 123 -21.16 4.35 12.88
N ASN A 124 -20.17 3.53 13.26
CA ASN A 124 -20.40 2.13 13.63
C ASN A 124 -21.21 1.95 14.92
N LYS A 125 -21.11 2.87 15.88
CA LYS A 125 -21.99 2.86 17.07
C LYS A 125 -23.41 3.28 16.69
N SER A 126 -23.59 4.32 15.89
CA SER A 126 -24.91 4.80 15.47
C SER A 126 -25.58 3.86 14.47
N THR A 127 -24.86 3.19 13.58
CA THR A 127 -25.43 2.18 12.67
C THR A 127 -25.77 0.89 13.40
N LYS A 128 -24.97 0.47 14.39
CA LYS A 128 -25.35 -0.65 15.28
C LYS A 128 -26.52 -0.31 16.19
N GLN A 129 -26.58 0.91 16.75
CA GLN A 129 -27.75 1.38 17.49
C GLN A 129 -28.97 1.51 16.60
N PHE A 130 -28.84 2.05 15.38
CA PHE A 130 -29.94 2.17 14.43
C PHE A 130 -30.43 0.79 13.95
N GLN A 131 -29.52 -0.15 13.65
CA GLN A 131 -29.89 -1.54 13.36
C GLN A 131 -30.51 -2.24 14.56
N PHE A 132 -30.00 -1.99 15.78
CA PHE A 132 -30.58 -2.50 17.01
C PHE A 132 -32.00 -1.96 17.21
N TYR A 133 -32.21 -0.64 17.18
CA TYR A 133 -33.53 -0.02 17.30
C TYR A 133 -34.47 -0.43 16.16
N LYS A 134 -34.00 -0.47 14.91
CA LYS A 134 -34.78 -0.97 13.77
C LYS A 134 -35.22 -2.42 13.99
N ASN A 135 -34.35 -3.30 14.46
CA ASN A 135 -34.69 -4.70 14.72
C ASN A 135 -35.53 -4.88 16.00
N TYR A 136 -35.38 -3.98 16.98
CA TYR A 136 -36.14 -4.00 18.24
C TYR A 136 -37.58 -3.54 17.99
N PHE A 137 -37.78 -2.45 17.23
CA PHE A 137 -39.10 -1.92 16.90
C PHE A 137 -39.81 -2.66 15.76
N ALA A 138 -39.08 -3.35 14.87
CA ALA A 138 -39.68 -4.24 13.87
C ALA A 138 -40.16 -5.59 14.46
N ARG A 139 -39.70 -5.96 15.66
CA ARG A 139 -40.18 -7.16 16.38
C ARG A 139 -41.37 -6.89 17.30
N SER A 140 -41.61 -5.63 17.68
CA SER A 140 -42.75 -5.24 18.52
C SER A 140 -44.05 -5.02 17.72
N SER A 141 -44.01 -5.09 16.39
CA SER A 141 -45.18 -5.00 15.50
C SER A 141 -45.79 -6.36 15.14
N ASP A 142 -45.20 -7.48 15.59
CA ASP A 142 -45.66 -8.85 15.35
C ASP A 142 -46.15 -9.54 16.64
N VAL A 143 -46.63 -8.77 17.62
CA VAL A 143 -47.40 -9.32 18.75
C VAL A 143 -48.88 -9.04 18.45
N PRO A 144 -49.70 -10.07 18.16
CA PRO A 144 -51.13 -9.90 17.92
C PRO A 144 -51.88 -9.37 19.16
#